data_AF-A0A2V6HAN0-F1
#
_entry.id   AF-A0A2V6HAN0-F1
#
_cell.length_a   1.000
_cell.length_b   1.000
_cell.length_c   1.000
_cell.angle_alpha   90.00
_cell.angle_beta   90.00
_cell.angle_gamma   90.00
#
_symmetry.space_group_name_H-M   'P 1'
#
loop_
_entity.id
_entity.type
_entity.pdbx_description
1 polymer ?
#
loop_
_entity_poly.entity_id
_entity_poly.type
_entity_poly.pdbx_seq_one_letter_code
_entity_poly.pdbx_strand_id
1 'polypeptide(L)'
;GTGVGRCWPILTGERGHYELAAGRDPKPLITTIEDFSNQGGMLTEQVWDGPDLPRARMKRGCPTGAAMPLCWSHAEYVSLVRSRHDGVCFHRVDPAYQRYVVNPVPNRFEIWTLRYPMRRMSRGKILRIILAEEASITWSADNWQRTNKSETMHQEKLNLWFADFPTAEWPVGSVFAFTIFWTGEQRWENRNWQISIV
;
A
#
# COMPACT_ATOMS: atom_id res chain seq x y z
N GLY A 1 -21.10 24.94 1.87
CA GLY A 1 -22.13 24.48 2.83
C GLY A 1 -21.84 25.09 4.18
N THR A 2 -22.87 25.45 4.94
CA THR A 2 -22.79 26.11 6.27
C THR A 2 -23.13 25.15 7.42
N GLY A 3 -22.87 23.85 7.25
CA GLY A 3 -23.19 22.82 8.25
C GLY A 3 -22.22 22.82 9.44
N VAL A 4 -22.69 22.29 10.57
CA VAL A 4 -21.86 22.00 11.75
C VAL A 4 -21.57 20.51 11.76
N GLY A 5 -20.30 20.12 11.78
CA GLY A 5 -19.91 18.71 11.95
C GLY A 5 -20.30 18.19 13.32
N ARG A 6 -20.77 16.94 13.38
CA ARG A 6 -21.23 16.26 14.60
C ARG A 6 -20.57 14.90 14.74
N CYS A 7 -20.90 14.13 15.77
CA CYS A 7 -20.51 12.72 15.89
C CYS A 7 -21.16 11.87 14.78
N TRP A 8 -20.39 10.93 14.22
CA TRP A 8 -20.83 9.98 13.20
C TRP A 8 -20.72 8.55 13.72
N PRO A 9 -21.77 7.71 13.57
CA PRO A 9 -21.69 6.29 13.94
C PRO A 9 -20.56 5.54 13.23
N ILE A 10 -20.25 5.88 11.97
CA ILE A 10 -19.15 5.26 11.22
C ILE A 10 -17.79 5.46 11.90
N LEU A 11 -17.49 6.64 12.43
CA LEU A 11 -16.21 6.91 13.11
C LEU A 11 -16.07 6.11 14.42
N THR A 12 -17.21 5.79 15.04
CA THR A 12 -17.24 4.86 16.19
C THR A 12 -16.88 3.44 15.74
N GLY A 13 -17.33 3.04 14.55
CA GLY A 13 -17.00 1.76 13.93
C GLY A 13 -15.51 1.65 13.55
N GLU A 14 -14.96 2.67 12.90
CA GLU A 14 -13.54 2.74 12.55
C GLU A 14 -12.66 2.65 13.81
N ARG A 15 -13.07 3.34 14.88
CA ARG A 15 -12.41 3.21 16.17
C ARG A 15 -12.49 1.78 16.70
N GLY A 16 -13.61 1.08 16.50
CA GLY A 16 -13.78 -0.32 16.85
C GLY A 16 -12.78 -1.23 16.15
N HIS A 17 -12.57 -1.06 14.84
CA HIS A 17 -11.56 -1.83 14.11
C HIS A 17 -10.15 -1.55 14.63
N TYR A 18 -9.85 -0.30 14.99
CA TYR A 18 -8.57 0.04 15.62
C TYR A 18 -8.38 -0.68 16.96
N GLU A 19 -9.39 -0.67 17.84
CA GLU A 19 -9.33 -1.37 19.13
C GLU A 19 -9.06 -2.86 18.92
N LEU A 20 -9.76 -3.48 17.97
CA LEU A 20 -9.55 -4.89 17.61
C LEU A 20 -8.13 -5.15 17.09
N ALA A 21 -7.66 -4.33 16.14
CA ALA A 21 -6.30 -4.46 15.58
C ALA A 21 -5.22 -4.29 16.66
N ALA A 22 -5.50 -3.51 17.69
CA ALA A 22 -4.62 -3.31 18.84
C ALA A 22 -4.82 -4.35 19.97
N GLY A 23 -5.58 -5.43 19.71
CA GLY A 23 -5.76 -6.56 20.63
C GLY A 23 -6.78 -6.32 21.75
N ARG A 24 -7.68 -5.36 21.60
CA ARG A 24 -8.72 -5.02 22.59
C ARG A 24 -10.11 -5.40 22.08
N ASP A 25 -11.06 -5.64 22.99
CA ASP A 25 -12.45 -6.00 22.60
C ASP A 25 -13.21 -4.77 22.10
N PRO A 26 -13.67 -4.73 20.83
CA PRO A 26 -14.44 -3.61 20.31
C PRO A 26 -15.92 -3.61 20.74
N LYS A 27 -16.37 -4.59 21.55
CA LYS A 27 -17.78 -4.69 22.00
C LYS A 27 -18.38 -3.37 22.49
N PRO A 28 -17.71 -2.54 23.32
CA PRO A 28 -18.32 -1.31 23.81
C PRO A 28 -18.69 -0.33 22.68
N LEU A 29 -17.90 -0.32 21.59
CA LEU A 29 -18.13 0.54 20.44
C LEU A 29 -19.24 -0.01 19.54
N ILE A 30 -19.36 -1.34 19.42
CA ILE A 30 -20.51 -1.99 18.77
C ILE A 30 -21.80 -1.60 19.49
N THR A 31 -21.85 -1.76 20.82
CA THR A 31 -23.02 -1.37 21.62
C THR A 31 -23.34 0.12 21.48
N THR A 32 -22.32 0.98 21.45
CA THR A 32 -22.52 2.41 21.20
C THR A 32 -23.18 2.69 19.84
N ILE A 33 -22.80 1.97 18.78
CA ILE A 33 -23.42 2.11 17.46
C ILE A 33 -24.86 1.59 17.48
N GLU A 34 -25.11 0.45 18.14
CA GLU A 34 -26.46 -0.09 18.33
C GLU A 34 -27.38 0.91 19.04
N ASP A 35 -26.87 1.61 20.06
CA ASP A 35 -27.60 2.63 20.82
C ASP A 35 -27.87 3.92 20.01
N PHE A 36 -27.12 4.17 18.93
CA PHE A 36 -27.40 5.27 17.98
C PHE A 36 -28.51 4.96 16.98
N SER A 37 -28.96 3.69 16.89
CA SER A 37 -30.03 3.30 16.00
C SER A 37 -31.40 3.84 16.46
N ASN A 38 -32.30 4.05 15.51
CA ASN A 38 -33.69 4.33 15.84
C ASN A 38 -34.46 3.05 16.17
N GLN A 39 -35.76 3.15 16.47
CA GLN A 39 -36.62 2.00 16.77
C GLN A 39 -36.65 0.93 15.66
N GLY A 40 -36.40 1.33 14.40
CA GLY A 40 -36.30 0.42 13.26
C GLY A 40 -34.90 -0.15 13.01
N GLY A 41 -33.92 0.12 13.89
CA GLY A 41 -32.53 -0.32 13.73
C GLY A 41 -31.73 0.47 12.69
N MET A 42 -32.24 1.61 12.21
CA MET A 42 -31.55 2.38 11.18
C MET A 42 -30.48 3.29 11.79
N LEU A 43 -29.25 3.15 11.29
CA LEU A 43 -28.12 4.05 11.58
C LEU A 43 -28.17 5.31 10.71
N THR A 44 -27.92 6.45 11.33
CA THR A 44 -27.87 7.77 10.69
C THR A 44 -26.44 8.17 10.33
N GLU A 45 -26.32 9.17 9.46
CA GLU A 45 -25.05 9.86 9.20
C GLU A 45 -24.50 10.54 10.47
N GLN A 46 -25.35 11.28 11.19
CA GLN A 46 -24.92 12.13 12.31
C GLN A 46 -25.85 11.99 13.52
N VAL A 47 -25.24 11.91 14.70
CA VAL A 47 -25.94 11.94 15.98
C VAL A 47 -25.70 13.26 16.71
N TRP A 48 -26.71 13.69 17.47
CA TRP A 48 -26.60 14.90 18.27
C TRP A 48 -25.67 14.66 19.46
N ASP A 49 -24.59 15.43 19.55
CA ASP A 49 -23.54 15.31 20.55
C ASP A 49 -23.62 16.37 21.67
N GLY A 50 -24.49 17.37 21.50
CA GLY A 50 -24.74 18.43 22.47
C GLY A 50 -25.77 18.06 23.56
N PRO A 51 -26.04 18.98 24.49
CA PRO A 51 -27.17 18.87 25.43
C PRO A 51 -28.50 18.79 24.68
N ASP A 52 -29.50 18.13 25.25
CA ASP A 52 -30.84 18.04 24.66
C ASP A 52 -31.39 19.42 24.29
N LEU A 53 -31.94 19.53 23.08
CA LEU A 53 -32.46 20.76 22.52
C LEU A 53 -33.91 20.54 22.05
N PRO A 54 -34.90 20.63 22.97
CA PRO A 54 -36.30 20.30 22.69
C PRO A 54 -36.90 21.14 21.55
N ARG A 55 -36.53 22.43 21.46
CA ARG A 55 -37.02 23.33 20.41
C ARG A 55 -36.67 22.87 19.00
N ALA A 56 -35.54 22.18 18.84
CA ALA A 56 -35.08 21.64 17.57
C ALA A 56 -35.37 20.13 17.44
N ARG A 57 -36.07 19.52 18.41
CA ARG A 57 -36.29 18.07 18.52
C ARG A 57 -34.99 17.25 18.45
N MET A 58 -33.90 17.82 18.98
CA MET A 58 -32.60 17.14 19.05
C MET A 58 -32.40 16.60 20.46
N LYS A 59 -32.00 15.33 20.56
CA LYS A 59 -31.72 14.63 21.81
C LYS A 59 -30.35 13.99 21.72
N ARG A 60 -29.55 14.06 22.78
CA ARG A 60 -28.17 13.55 22.78
C ARG A 60 -28.16 12.06 22.45
N GLY A 61 -27.29 11.67 21.51
CA GLY A 61 -27.17 10.31 20.99
C GLY A 61 -28.22 9.94 19.94
N CYS A 62 -29.22 10.79 19.67
CA CYS A 62 -30.23 10.54 18.65
C CYS A 62 -29.88 11.20 17.30
N PRO A 63 -30.49 10.77 16.19
CA PRO A 63 -30.25 11.36 14.87
C PRO A 63 -30.52 12.86 14.80
N THR A 64 -29.70 13.57 14.03
CA THR A 64 -29.81 15.03 13.84
C THR A 64 -30.81 15.45 12.75
N GLY A 65 -31.41 14.48 12.05
CA GLY A 65 -32.18 14.71 10.81
C GLY A 65 -31.33 14.64 9.53
N ALA A 66 -30.04 14.33 9.64
CA ALA A 66 -29.19 13.93 8.52
C ALA A 66 -29.65 12.58 7.91
N ALA A 67 -28.97 12.14 6.85
CA ALA A 67 -29.36 10.93 6.12
C ALA A 67 -29.56 9.72 7.06
N MET A 68 -30.71 9.05 6.92
CA MET A 68 -31.07 7.84 7.67
C MET A 68 -32.08 7.03 6.85
N PRO A 69 -31.79 5.76 6.51
CA PRO A 69 -30.57 5.03 6.83
C PRO A 69 -29.37 5.53 6.01
N LEU A 70 -28.19 5.62 6.62
CA LEU A 70 -26.93 5.78 5.87
C LEU A 70 -26.30 4.41 5.64
N CYS A 71 -26.29 3.93 4.40
CA CYS A 71 -25.73 2.61 4.04
C CYS A 71 -24.27 2.44 4.49
N TRP A 72 -23.48 3.53 4.50
CA TRP A 72 -22.09 3.49 4.92
C TRP A 72 -21.95 3.16 6.42
N SER A 73 -22.73 3.79 7.30
CA SER A 73 -22.74 3.45 8.73
C SER A 73 -23.19 2.01 8.98
N HIS A 74 -24.11 1.48 8.18
CA HIS A 74 -24.53 0.07 8.29
C HIS A 74 -23.44 -0.89 7.83
N ALA A 75 -22.78 -0.61 6.70
CA ALA A 75 -21.66 -1.41 6.22
C ALA A 75 -20.53 -1.45 7.26
N GLU A 76 -20.23 -0.30 7.87
CA GLU A 76 -19.24 -0.20 8.94
C GLU A 76 -19.62 -1.06 10.15
N TYR A 77 -20.86 -0.93 10.64
CA TYR A 77 -21.37 -1.74 11.75
C TYR A 77 -21.27 -3.25 11.48
N VAL A 78 -21.75 -3.70 10.32
CA VAL A 78 -21.71 -5.12 9.95
C VAL A 78 -20.26 -5.62 9.86
N SER A 79 -19.38 -4.82 9.25
CA SER A 79 -17.95 -5.16 9.15
C SER A 79 -17.30 -5.29 10.53
N LEU A 80 -17.63 -4.41 11.48
CA LEU A 80 -17.07 -4.44 12.84
C LEU A 80 -17.58 -5.65 13.64
N VAL A 81 -18.89 -5.92 13.58
CA VAL A 81 -19.48 -7.11 14.22
C VAL A 81 -18.83 -8.39 13.69
N ARG A 82 -18.68 -8.49 12.36
CA ARG A 82 -17.99 -9.61 11.73
C ARG A 82 -16.54 -9.71 12.18
N SER A 83 -15.83 -8.58 12.23
CA SER A 83 -14.43 -8.53 12.64
C SER A 83 -14.24 -9.00 14.08
N ARG A 84 -15.12 -8.57 14.98
CA ARG A 84 -15.13 -9.02 16.38
C ARG A 84 -15.38 -10.53 16.48
N HIS A 85 -16.29 -11.07 15.68
CA HIS A 85 -16.57 -12.51 15.64
C HIS A 85 -15.34 -13.31 15.19
N ASP A 86 -14.67 -12.86 14.13
CA ASP A 86 -13.49 -13.54 13.58
C ASP A 86 -12.21 -13.30 14.40
N GLY A 87 -12.20 -12.33 15.31
CA GLY A 87 -11.02 -11.92 16.08
C GLY A 87 -9.97 -11.16 15.25
N VAL A 88 -10.35 -10.71 14.05
CA VAL A 88 -9.50 -10.00 13.10
C VAL A 88 -10.33 -9.02 12.29
N CYS A 89 -9.77 -7.86 11.95
CA CYS A 89 -10.40 -6.93 11.02
C CYS A 89 -10.79 -7.62 9.70
N PHE A 90 -12.07 -7.55 9.35
CA PHE A 90 -12.66 -8.15 8.15
C PHE A 90 -11.94 -7.74 6.85
N HIS A 91 -11.42 -6.51 6.81
CA HIS A 91 -10.68 -5.97 5.68
C HIS A 91 -9.21 -6.44 5.62
N ARG A 92 -8.74 -7.27 6.55
CA ARG A 92 -7.37 -7.80 6.51
C ARG A 92 -7.23 -8.76 5.33
N VAL A 93 -6.36 -8.42 4.39
CA VAL A 93 -5.98 -9.31 3.29
C VAL A 93 -4.96 -10.33 3.81
N ASP A 94 -5.40 -11.54 4.14
CA ASP A 94 -4.55 -12.58 4.75
C ASP A 94 -3.27 -12.87 3.95
N PRO A 95 -3.29 -13.03 2.61
CA PRO A 95 -2.05 -13.21 1.85
C PRO A 95 -1.03 -12.08 2.03
N ALA A 96 -1.49 -10.83 2.14
CA ALA A 96 -0.62 -9.69 2.39
C ALA A 96 -0.08 -9.70 3.83
N TYR A 97 -0.93 -9.97 4.83
CA TYR A 97 -0.51 -10.09 6.22
C TYR A 97 0.54 -11.18 6.41
N GLN A 98 0.33 -12.35 5.80
CA GLN A 98 1.29 -13.47 5.84
C GLN A 98 2.63 -13.09 5.22
N ARG A 99 2.62 -12.35 4.09
CA ARG A 99 3.83 -11.97 3.37
C ARG A 99 4.63 -10.83 4.03
N TYR A 100 3.96 -9.90 4.68
CA TYR A 100 4.60 -8.66 5.15
C TYR A 100 4.75 -8.57 6.67
N VAL A 101 3.91 -9.25 7.44
CA VAL A 101 3.95 -9.22 8.92
C VAL A 101 4.47 -10.54 9.49
N VAL A 102 3.91 -11.68 9.07
CA VAL A 102 4.28 -12.99 9.61
C VAL A 102 5.63 -13.48 9.05
N ASN A 103 5.79 -13.44 7.73
CA ASN A 103 6.97 -13.92 7.03
C ASN A 103 7.66 -12.78 6.25
N PRO A 104 8.17 -11.74 6.92
CA PRO A 104 8.80 -10.62 6.25
C PRO A 104 10.05 -11.10 5.51
N VAL A 105 9.99 -11.13 4.17
CA VAL A 105 11.17 -11.41 3.34
C VAL A 105 11.92 -10.10 3.10
N PRO A 106 13.22 -10.03 3.44
CA PRO A 106 14.01 -8.83 3.19
C PRO A 106 14.06 -8.54 1.69
N ASN A 107 13.98 -7.26 1.33
CA ASN A 107 14.16 -6.87 -0.07
C ASN A 107 15.59 -7.22 -0.52
N ARG A 108 15.73 -8.06 -1.54
CA ARG A 108 17.03 -8.46 -2.11
C ARG A 108 17.40 -7.68 -3.36
N PHE A 109 16.47 -6.91 -3.92
CA PHE A 109 16.62 -6.27 -5.21
C PHE A 109 16.60 -4.75 -5.09
N GLU A 110 17.34 -4.10 -5.96
CA GLU A 110 17.17 -2.69 -6.30
C GLU A 110 16.79 -2.65 -7.79
N ILE A 111 15.63 -2.08 -8.09
CA ILE A 111 15.04 -2.15 -9.43
C ILE A 111 15.30 -0.85 -10.18
N TRP A 112 15.97 -0.97 -11.32
CA TRP A 112 16.21 0.13 -12.25
C TRP A 112 15.29 -0.01 -13.47
N THR A 113 14.70 1.10 -13.90
CA THR A 113 13.94 1.17 -15.15
C THR A 113 14.25 2.48 -15.87
N LEU A 114 13.96 2.58 -17.17
CA LEU A 114 14.08 3.85 -17.90
C LEU A 114 13.26 4.99 -17.27
N ARG A 115 12.10 4.66 -16.68
CA ARG A 115 11.22 5.63 -16.00
C ARG A 115 11.70 5.99 -14.60
N TYR A 116 12.51 5.13 -13.98
CA TYR A 116 13.09 5.35 -12.67
C TYR A 116 14.60 5.03 -12.68
N PRO A 117 15.41 5.92 -13.28
CA PRO A 117 16.84 5.69 -13.42
C PRO A 117 17.58 6.06 -12.13
N MET A 118 17.51 5.19 -11.13
CA MET A 118 18.21 5.41 -9.86
C MET A 118 19.72 5.59 -10.11
N ARG A 119 20.36 6.45 -9.30
CA ARG A 119 21.79 6.77 -9.41
C ARG A 119 22.62 6.20 -8.27
N ARG A 120 21.96 5.67 -7.23
CA ARG A 120 22.60 5.11 -6.04
C ARG A 120 21.82 3.88 -5.61
N MET A 121 22.53 2.89 -5.11
CA MET A 121 21.93 1.69 -4.52
C MET A 121 22.76 1.18 -3.35
N SER A 122 22.11 0.45 -2.44
CA SER A 122 22.79 -0.16 -1.29
C SER A 122 23.61 -1.37 -1.72
N ARG A 123 24.81 -1.53 -1.13
CA ARG A 123 25.63 -2.73 -1.32
C ARG A 123 24.92 -4.03 -0.91
N GLY A 124 25.23 -5.13 -1.60
CA GLY A 124 24.76 -6.48 -1.26
C GLY A 124 23.37 -6.80 -1.80
N LYS A 125 22.73 -5.87 -2.52
CA LYS A 125 21.50 -6.13 -3.29
C LYS A 125 21.84 -6.62 -4.69
N ILE A 126 20.87 -7.25 -5.33
CA ILE A 126 20.91 -7.55 -6.76
C ILE A 126 20.33 -6.35 -7.48
N LEU A 127 21.11 -5.73 -8.36
CA LEU A 127 20.58 -4.74 -9.28
C LEU A 127 19.78 -5.47 -10.35
N ARG A 128 18.49 -5.17 -10.47
CA ARG A 128 17.64 -5.68 -11.55
C ARG A 128 17.30 -4.55 -12.51
N ILE A 129 17.74 -4.66 -13.76
CA ILE A 129 17.30 -3.78 -14.83
C ILE A 129 16.06 -4.39 -15.45
N ILE A 130 14.95 -3.67 -15.47
CA ILE A 130 13.69 -4.09 -16.13
C ILE A 130 13.44 -3.20 -17.34
N LEU A 131 13.15 -3.85 -18.47
CA LEU A 131 12.88 -3.24 -19.77
C LEU A 131 11.57 -3.80 -20.33
N ALA A 132 10.93 -3.04 -21.22
CA ALA A 132 9.69 -3.47 -21.89
C ALA A 132 9.95 -4.45 -23.04
N GLU A 133 11.16 -4.46 -23.58
CA GLU A 133 11.55 -5.18 -24.79
C GLU A 133 12.86 -5.93 -24.58
N GLU A 134 13.11 -6.92 -25.43
CA GLU A 134 14.35 -7.69 -25.43
C GLU A 134 15.54 -6.76 -25.71
N ALA A 135 16.57 -6.91 -24.90
CA ALA A 135 17.77 -6.13 -25.05
C ALA A 135 19.02 -6.87 -24.57
N SER A 136 20.14 -6.44 -25.11
CA SER A 136 21.44 -6.73 -24.53
C SER A 136 21.90 -5.55 -23.68
N ILE A 137 22.41 -5.82 -22.48
CA ILE A 137 23.01 -4.81 -21.61
C ILE A 137 24.52 -4.93 -21.68
N THR A 138 25.18 -3.86 -22.10
CA THR A 138 26.64 -3.75 -22.11
C THR A 138 27.07 -2.90 -20.93
N TRP A 139 27.94 -3.44 -20.07
CA TRP A 139 28.22 -2.84 -18.77
C TRP A 139 29.67 -3.02 -18.31
N SER A 140 30.05 -2.20 -17.35
CA SER A 140 31.33 -2.25 -16.63
C SER A 140 31.14 -1.82 -15.18
N ALA A 141 31.90 -2.44 -14.27
CA ALA A 141 32.02 -2.05 -12.87
C ALA A 141 33.40 -1.46 -12.53
N ASP A 142 34.25 -1.25 -13.54
CA ASP A 142 35.66 -0.85 -13.44
C ASP A 142 36.01 0.31 -14.39
N ASN A 143 35.06 1.24 -14.58
CA ASN A 143 35.20 2.42 -15.44
C ASN A 143 35.59 2.08 -16.89
N TRP A 144 34.93 1.08 -17.47
CA TRP A 144 35.10 0.58 -18.84
C TRP A 144 36.46 -0.04 -19.15
N GLN A 145 37.23 -0.46 -18.13
CA GLN A 145 38.43 -1.28 -18.37
C GLN A 145 38.06 -2.68 -18.85
N ARG A 146 36.97 -3.25 -18.33
CA ARG A 146 36.37 -4.49 -18.84
C ARG A 146 34.93 -4.24 -19.23
N THR A 147 34.62 -4.61 -20.47
CA THR A 147 33.27 -4.57 -21.00
C THR A 147 32.65 -5.96 -20.92
N ASN A 148 31.51 -6.05 -20.26
CA ASN A 148 30.72 -7.26 -20.12
C ASN A 148 29.41 -7.09 -20.90
N LYS A 149 28.81 -8.21 -21.28
CA LYS A 149 27.51 -8.25 -21.96
C LYS A 149 26.59 -9.23 -21.23
N SER A 150 25.34 -8.83 -21.03
CA SER A 150 24.32 -9.67 -20.42
C SER A 150 23.02 -9.53 -21.21
N GLU A 151 22.45 -10.65 -21.63
CA GLU A 151 21.16 -10.68 -22.33
C GLU A 151 20.02 -10.61 -21.32
N THR A 152 18.94 -9.91 -21.67
CA THR A 152 17.73 -9.92 -20.85
C THR A 152 16.99 -11.26 -20.96
N MET A 153 16.37 -11.69 -19.86
CA MET A 153 15.45 -12.82 -19.83
C MET A 153 14.00 -12.34 -19.85
N HIS A 154 13.15 -13.02 -20.61
CA HIS A 154 11.71 -12.75 -20.65
C HIS A 154 11.01 -13.33 -19.42
N GLN A 155 10.15 -12.53 -18.80
CA GLN A 155 9.22 -12.95 -17.76
C GLN A 155 7.80 -12.90 -18.31
N GLU A 156 7.30 -14.05 -18.73
CA GLU A 156 6.01 -14.19 -19.41
C GLU A 156 4.84 -13.61 -18.61
N LYS A 157 4.77 -13.88 -17.29
CA LYS A 157 3.62 -13.50 -16.46
C LYS A 157 3.38 -12.00 -16.37
N LEU A 158 4.46 -11.22 -16.43
CA LEU A 158 4.40 -9.76 -16.38
C LEU A 158 4.69 -9.13 -17.74
N ASN A 159 4.93 -9.96 -18.76
CA ASN A 159 5.38 -9.56 -20.09
C ASN A 159 6.46 -8.47 -20.05
N LEU A 160 7.57 -8.77 -19.38
CA LEU A 160 8.70 -7.86 -19.25
C LEU A 160 10.02 -8.59 -19.48
N TRP A 161 11.07 -7.81 -19.72
CA TRP A 161 12.44 -8.30 -19.86
C TRP A 161 13.30 -7.80 -18.70
N PHE A 162 14.18 -8.64 -18.18
CA PHE A 162 15.06 -8.23 -17.09
C PHE A 162 16.45 -8.86 -17.14
N ALA A 163 17.42 -8.19 -16.53
CA ALA A 163 18.74 -8.75 -16.24
C ALA A 163 19.14 -8.43 -14.79
N ASP A 164 19.76 -9.41 -14.14
CA ASP A 164 20.18 -9.35 -12.75
C ASP A 164 21.70 -9.25 -12.63
N PHE A 165 22.16 -8.30 -11.81
CA PHE A 165 23.58 -8.05 -11.54
C PHE A 165 23.82 -8.16 -10.03
N PRO A 166 24.33 -9.30 -9.53
CA PRO A 166 24.71 -9.46 -8.14
C PRO A 166 25.87 -8.51 -7.79
N THR A 167 25.66 -7.60 -6.83
CA THR A 167 26.65 -6.56 -6.49
C THR A 167 27.45 -6.84 -5.20
N ALA A 168 27.23 -7.99 -4.56
CA ALA A 168 27.78 -8.29 -3.24
C ALA A 168 29.32 -8.27 -3.19
N GLU A 169 29.95 -8.76 -4.26
CA GLU A 169 31.41 -8.88 -4.38
C GLU A 169 32.08 -7.61 -4.91
N TRP A 170 31.31 -6.59 -5.30
CA TRP A 170 31.90 -5.38 -5.85
C TRP A 170 32.50 -4.50 -4.73
N PRO A 171 33.66 -3.86 -4.99
CA PRO A 171 34.26 -2.92 -4.04
C PRO A 171 33.33 -1.79 -3.63
N VAL A 172 33.57 -1.26 -2.42
CA VAL A 172 32.85 -0.06 -1.95
C VAL A 172 33.21 1.13 -2.85
N GLY A 173 32.21 1.91 -3.24
CA GLY A 173 32.38 3.03 -4.16
C GLY A 173 32.47 2.64 -5.63
N SER A 174 32.25 1.36 -5.98
CA SER A 174 32.10 0.93 -7.36
C SER A 174 30.97 1.68 -8.06
N VAL A 175 31.19 1.99 -9.34
CA VAL A 175 30.19 2.59 -10.22
C VAL A 175 29.86 1.56 -11.28
N PHE A 176 28.59 1.13 -11.30
CA PHE A 176 28.05 0.34 -12.39
C PHE A 176 27.67 1.25 -13.54
N ALA A 177 28.42 1.19 -14.63
CA ALA A 177 28.13 1.91 -15.85
C ALA A 177 27.58 0.95 -16.89
N PHE A 178 26.51 1.31 -17.59
CA PHE A 178 25.93 0.46 -18.63
C PHE A 178 25.23 1.25 -19.73
N THR A 179 25.02 0.59 -20.85
CA THR A 179 24.17 1.05 -21.96
C THR A 179 23.35 -0.13 -22.47
N ILE A 180 22.29 0.17 -23.22
CA ILE A 180 21.30 -0.80 -23.69
C ILE A 180 21.38 -0.88 -25.21
N PHE A 181 21.43 -2.10 -25.74
CA PHE A 181 21.25 -2.39 -27.15
C PHE A 181 19.91 -3.09 -27.34
N TRP A 182 18.98 -2.41 -28.00
CA TRP A 182 17.64 -2.91 -28.28
C TRP A 182 17.71 -3.91 -29.43
N THR A 183 17.51 -5.20 -29.14
CA THR A 183 17.72 -6.27 -30.13
C THR A 183 16.64 -6.26 -31.21
N GLY A 184 15.40 -5.93 -30.87
CA GLY A 184 14.31 -5.79 -31.85
C GLY A 184 14.56 -4.69 -32.87
N GLU A 185 15.05 -3.53 -32.41
CA GLU A 185 15.27 -2.34 -33.25
C GLU A 185 16.69 -2.26 -33.82
N GLN A 186 17.60 -3.15 -33.41
CA GLN A 186 19.02 -3.16 -33.79
C GLN A 186 19.71 -1.80 -33.56
N ARG A 187 19.39 -1.13 -32.44
CA ARG A 187 19.96 0.18 -32.11
C ARG A 187 20.46 0.27 -30.68
N TRP A 188 21.43 1.14 -30.49
CA TRP A 188 21.86 1.56 -29.15
C TRP A 188 20.90 2.60 -28.56
N GLU A 189 20.83 2.61 -27.23
CA GLU A 189 20.17 3.65 -26.45
C GLU A 189 20.87 5.02 -26.58
N ASN A 190 22.09 5.05 -27.15
CA ASN A 190 22.93 6.25 -27.35
C ASN A 190 23.19 7.03 -26.06
N ARG A 191 23.11 6.35 -24.91
CA ARG A 191 23.31 6.93 -23.60
C ARG A 191 23.90 5.90 -22.64
N ASN A 192 24.88 6.33 -21.87
CA ASN A 192 25.39 5.57 -20.73
C ASN A 192 24.66 5.98 -19.46
N TRP A 193 24.33 4.98 -18.65
CA TRP A 193 23.74 5.09 -17.33
C TRP A 193 24.80 4.74 -16.28
N GLN A 194 24.69 5.33 -15.10
CA GLN A 194 25.62 5.11 -14.00
C GLN A 194 24.89 4.98 -12.67
N ILE A 195 25.29 3.99 -11.87
CA ILE A 195 24.76 3.71 -10.55
C ILE A 195 25.94 3.56 -9.59
N SER A 196 26.03 4.45 -8.60
CA SER A 196 27.01 4.33 -7.51
C SER A 196 26.52 3.34 -6.46
N ILE A 197 27.41 2.46 -6.01
CA ILE A 197 27.12 1.52 -4.93
C ILE A 197 27.65 2.10 -3.63
N VAL A 198 26.72 2.38 -2.72
CA VAL A 198 26.97 3.03 -1.43
C VAL A 198 26.67 2.12 -0.25
#